data_AF-A0AB39V0W9-F1
#
_entry.id   AF-A0AB39V0W9-F1
#
_cell.length_a   1.000
_cell.length_b   1.000
_cell.length_c   1.000
_cell.angle_alpha   90.00
_cell.angle_beta   90.00
_cell.angle_gamma   90.00
#
_symmetry.space_group_name_H-M   'P 1'
#
loop_
_entity.id
_entity.type
_entity.pdbx_description
1 polymer ?
#
loop_
_entity_poly.entity_id
_entity_poly.type
_entity_poly.pdbx_seq_one_letter_code
_entity_poly.pdbx_strand_id
1 'polypeptide(L)'
;MKKVKYFIVGFIFLLFLNSCGYLQYAYEQAVVAAGGIPSTYTDGNADQYKKDGPRAVQNPKYKQKVELLLQDIVNRDLTEKNIYYIDRKEVILWLPEGVVMGKYTQTLKDKRTGYGLPFRFDYDKTCPGRIIENSMNMYNGLKAISDLKGYIFIYTYESEKLTKNVKEILTKIKEKNGFTHNCVDGKFE
;
A
#
# COMPACT_ATOMS: atom_id res chain seq x y z
N MET A 1 55.71 -11.16 4.81
CA MET A 1 54.58 -10.41 4.19
C MET A 1 53.25 -11.17 4.12
N LYS A 2 53.20 -12.49 3.80
CA LYS A 2 51.91 -13.24 3.71
C LYS A 2 51.11 -13.27 5.03
N LYS A 3 51.75 -13.54 6.17
CA LYS A 3 51.08 -13.62 7.50
C LYS A 3 50.44 -12.28 7.94
N VAL A 4 51.10 -11.16 7.66
CA VAL A 4 50.58 -9.80 7.95
C VAL A 4 49.34 -9.51 7.07
N LYS A 5 49.33 -9.95 5.81
CA LYS A 5 48.15 -9.81 4.93
C LYS A 5 46.94 -10.58 5.45
N TYR A 6 47.12 -11.82 5.93
CA TYR A 6 46.01 -12.60 6.51
C TYR A 6 45.50 -12.01 7.82
N PHE A 7 46.40 -11.45 8.64
CA PHE A 7 46.02 -10.76 9.87
C PHE A 7 45.19 -9.49 9.58
N ILE A 8 45.60 -8.70 8.58
CA ILE A 8 44.85 -7.50 8.14
C ILE A 8 43.48 -7.90 7.59
N VAL A 9 43.39 -8.93 6.74
CA VAL A 9 42.11 -9.42 6.21
C VAL A 9 41.19 -9.94 7.32
N GLY A 10 41.72 -10.70 8.28
CA GLY A 10 40.96 -11.18 9.43
C GLY A 10 40.47 -10.04 10.34
N PHE A 11 41.30 -9.02 10.57
CA PHE A 11 40.94 -7.85 11.36
C PHE A 11 39.85 -7.01 10.67
N ILE A 12 39.96 -6.79 9.36
CA ILE A 12 38.92 -6.13 8.55
C ILE A 12 37.60 -6.92 8.62
N PHE A 13 37.64 -8.26 8.50
CA PHE A 13 36.46 -9.10 8.63
C PHE A 13 35.81 -9.01 10.02
N LEU A 14 36.61 -9.00 11.09
CA LEU A 14 36.11 -8.80 12.46
C LEU A 14 35.49 -7.41 12.67
N LEU A 15 35.99 -6.37 12.01
CA LEU A 15 35.37 -5.04 12.04
C LEU A 15 34.01 -5.02 11.33
N PHE A 16 33.85 -5.77 10.24
CA PHE A 16 32.54 -5.95 9.59
C PHE A 16 31.54 -6.72 10.47
N LEU A 17 32.00 -7.72 11.22
CA LEU A 17 31.15 -8.48 12.15
C LEU A 17 30.78 -7.69 13.42
N ASN A 18 31.62 -6.74 13.86
CA ASN A 18 31.33 -5.84 14.98
C ASN A 18 30.51 -4.60 14.56
N SER A 19 30.30 -4.38 13.26
CA SER A 19 29.38 -3.35 12.80
C SER A 19 27.96 -3.84 13.03
N CYS A 20 27.30 -3.32 14.08
CA CYS A 20 25.89 -3.61 14.38
C CYS A 20 24.91 -3.30 13.22
N GLY A 21 25.34 -2.67 12.13
CA GLY A 21 24.49 -2.34 10.98
C GLY A 21 24.54 -3.34 9.81
N TYR A 22 25.72 -3.83 9.43
CA TYR A 22 25.88 -4.58 8.17
C TYR A 22 25.30 -6.01 8.23
N LEU A 23 25.58 -6.74 9.30
CA LEU A 23 25.03 -8.08 9.51
C LEU A 23 23.52 -8.05 9.67
N GLN A 24 23.01 -7.10 10.47
CA GLN A 24 21.58 -6.92 10.66
C GLN A 24 20.89 -6.58 9.34
N TYR A 25 21.46 -5.66 8.55
CA TYR A 25 20.94 -5.35 7.22
C TYR A 25 20.91 -6.57 6.29
N ALA A 26 22.01 -7.33 6.20
CA ALA A 26 22.06 -8.53 5.37
C ALA A 26 21.02 -9.59 5.80
N TYR A 27 20.86 -9.78 7.12
CA TYR A 27 19.84 -10.65 7.69
C TYR A 27 18.43 -10.18 7.33
N GLU A 28 18.12 -8.89 7.48
CA GLU A 28 16.82 -8.33 7.15
C GLU A 28 16.48 -8.45 5.67
N GLN A 29 17.45 -8.25 4.78
CA GLN A 29 17.28 -8.49 3.35
C GLN A 29 16.96 -9.96 3.05
N ALA A 30 17.61 -10.90 3.75
CA ALA A 30 17.30 -12.32 3.63
C ALA A 30 15.88 -12.65 4.15
N VAL A 31 15.44 -12.01 5.24
CA VAL A 31 14.07 -12.14 5.77
C VAL A 31 13.04 -11.64 4.75
N VAL A 32 13.25 -10.45 4.16
CA VAL A 32 12.36 -9.92 3.11
C VAL A 32 12.33 -10.84 1.90
N ALA A 33 13.50 -11.32 1.44
CA ALA A 33 13.59 -12.22 0.29
C ALA A 33 12.86 -13.54 0.51
N ALA A 34 12.88 -14.07 1.74
CA ALA A 34 12.09 -15.23 2.15
C ALA A 34 10.59 -14.92 2.36
N GLY A 35 10.19 -13.66 2.23
CA GLY A 35 8.81 -13.17 2.45
C GLY A 35 8.40 -13.09 3.92
N GLY A 36 9.37 -13.05 4.82
CA GLY A 36 9.19 -12.61 6.19
C GLY A 36 9.04 -11.10 6.28
N ILE A 37 8.74 -10.61 7.49
CA ILE A 37 8.62 -9.18 7.78
C ILE A 37 9.80 -8.82 8.69
N PRO A 38 10.70 -7.91 8.28
CA PRO A 38 11.85 -7.51 9.09
C PRO A 38 11.43 -6.97 10.45
N SER A 39 12.23 -7.26 11.48
CA SER A 39 12.02 -6.72 12.83
C SER A 39 12.24 -5.21 12.92
N THR A 40 12.92 -4.60 11.95
CA THR A 40 13.09 -3.15 11.83
C THR A 40 11.85 -2.43 11.31
N TYR A 41 10.89 -3.15 10.75
CA TYR A 41 9.63 -2.51 10.37
C TYR A 41 8.87 -2.21 11.66
N THR A 42 8.69 -0.93 11.95
CA THR A 42 7.84 -0.50 13.06
C THR A 42 6.45 -1.12 12.93
N ASP A 43 5.77 -1.36 14.05
CA ASP A 43 4.52 -2.15 14.09
C ASP A 43 3.50 -1.77 13.01
N GLY A 44 3.34 -0.47 12.72
CA GLY A 44 2.44 0.02 11.66
C GLY A 44 2.94 -0.20 10.22
N ASN A 45 4.25 -0.21 10.00
CA ASN A 45 4.84 -0.52 8.68
C ASN A 45 4.85 -2.03 8.42
N ALA A 46 5.10 -2.84 9.45
CA ALA A 46 5.10 -4.30 9.37
C ALA A 46 3.74 -4.84 8.90
N ASP A 47 2.66 -4.30 9.47
CA ASP A 47 1.28 -4.69 9.12
C ASP A 47 0.93 -4.50 7.65
N GLN A 48 1.58 -3.54 6.97
CA GLN A 48 1.31 -3.31 5.56
C GLN A 48 1.78 -4.47 4.66
N TYR A 49 2.81 -5.21 5.07
CA TYR A 49 3.37 -6.34 4.30
C TYR A 49 2.77 -7.69 4.67
N LYS A 50 1.82 -7.72 5.62
CA LYS A 50 1.03 -8.91 5.94
C LYS A 50 0.15 -9.31 4.76
N LYS A 51 -0.38 -10.54 4.80
CA LYS A 51 -1.21 -11.13 3.74
C LYS A 51 -2.38 -10.22 3.32
N ASP A 52 -3.04 -9.61 4.29
CA ASP A 52 -4.20 -8.73 4.13
C ASP A 52 -3.86 -7.23 4.16
N GLY A 53 -2.56 -6.90 4.16
CA GLY A 53 -2.06 -5.54 4.12
C GLY A 53 -1.93 -5.01 2.68
N PRO A 54 -1.93 -3.68 2.50
CA PRO A 54 -1.89 -3.07 1.18
C PRO A 54 -0.52 -3.15 0.49
N ARG A 55 0.54 -3.51 1.21
CA ARG A 55 1.86 -3.82 0.62
C ARG A 55 2.08 -5.34 0.49
N ALA A 56 1.03 -6.17 0.61
CA ALA A 56 1.14 -7.61 0.39
C ALA A 56 1.79 -7.96 -0.96
N VAL A 57 1.52 -7.18 -2.01
CA VAL A 57 2.13 -7.39 -3.33
C VAL A 57 3.66 -7.16 -3.36
N GLN A 58 4.19 -6.38 -2.42
CA GLN A 58 5.62 -6.13 -2.28
C GLN A 58 6.32 -7.25 -1.50
N ASN A 59 5.56 -8.10 -0.78
CA ASN A 59 6.10 -9.26 -0.09
C ASN A 59 6.28 -10.42 -1.10
N PRO A 60 7.52 -10.94 -1.31
CA PRO A 60 7.78 -12.03 -2.25
C PRO A 60 6.90 -13.27 -2.05
N LYS A 61 6.51 -13.58 -0.81
CA LYS A 61 5.64 -14.72 -0.49
C LYS A 61 4.21 -14.58 -1.04
N TYR A 62 3.73 -13.34 -1.22
CA TYR A 62 2.35 -13.05 -1.61
C TYR A 62 2.23 -12.43 -2.99
N LYS A 63 3.29 -11.79 -3.49
CA LYS A 63 3.35 -11.05 -4.76
C LYS A 63 2.57 -11.70 -5.90
N GLN A 64 2.96 -12.90 -6.32
CA GLN A 64 2.35 -13.58 -7.46
C GLN A 64 0.85 -13.84 -7.26
N LYS A 65 0.44 -14.15 -6.02
CA LYS A 65 -0.97 -14.42 -5.70
C LYS A 65 -1.80 -13.13 -5.71
N VAL A 66 -1.21 -12.03 -5.26
CA VAL A 66 -1.85 -10.70 -5.33
C VAL A 66 -1.94 -10.23 -6.78
N GLU A 67 -0.91 -10.42 -7.59
CA GLU A 67 -0.92 -10.09 -9.03
C GLU A 67 -2.04 -10.84 -9.79
N LEU A 68 -2.18 -12.15 -9.54
CA LEU A 68 -3.28 -12.96 -10.11
C LEU A 68 -4.65 -12.52 -9.59
N LEU A 69 -4.75 -12.20 -8.30
CA LEU A 69 -5.98 -11.67 -7.72
C LEU A 69 -6.39 -10.36 -8.40
N LEU A 70 -5.45 -9.45 -8.67
CA LEU A 70 -5.74 -8.19 -9.34
C LEU A 70 -6.24 -8.42 -10.77
N GLN A 71 -5.68 -9.38 -11.50
CA GLN A 71 -6.18 -9.77 -12.83
C GLN A 71 -7.64 -10.26 -12.76
N ASP A 72 -7.98 -11.04 -11.75
CA ASP A 72 -9.34 -11.51 -11.53
C ASP A 72 -10.29 -10.35 -11.14
N ILE A 73 -9.89 -9.50 -10.20
CA ILE A 73 -10.69 -8.38 -9.69
C ILE A 73 -11.02 -7.36 -10.80
N VAL A 74 -10.12 -7.11 -11.76
CA VAL A 74 -10.39 -6.23 -12.91
C VAL A 74 -11.70 -6.60 -13.60
N ASN A 75 -11.97 -7.91 -13.74
CA ASN A 75 -13.12 -8.44 -14.47
C ASN A 75 -14.39 -8.54 -13.61
N ARG A 76 -14.33 -8.26 -12.31
CA ARG A 76 -15.50 -8.33 -11.42
C ARG A 76 -16.38 -7.09 -11.53
N ASP A 77 -17.67 -7.27 -11.30
CA ASP A 77 -18.64 -6.18 -11.21
C ASP A 77 -18.50 -5.38 -9.91
N LEU A 78 -18.86 -4.11 -9.94
CA LEU A 78 -18.85 -3.22 -8.77
C LEU A 78 -20.16 -3.31 -7.97
N THR A 79 -20.37 -4.46 -7.33
CA THR A 79 -21.61 -4.79 -6.59
C THR A 79 -21.42 -4.85 -5.07
N GLU A 80 -20.18 -4.89 -4.58
CA GLU A 80 -19.92 -5.05 -3.14
C GLU A 80 -20.05 -3.71 -2.41
N LYS A 81 -21.11 -3.57 -1.60
CA LYS A 81 -21.38 -2.37 -0.81
C LYS A 81 -20.50 -2.35 0.44
N ASN A 82 -19.64 -1.34 0.54
CA ASN A 82 -18.84 -1.04 1.73
C ASN A 82 -19.26 0.29 2.35
N ILE A 83 -19.13 0.41 3.67
CA ILE A 83 -19.47 1.62 4.42
C ILE A 83 -18.20 2.20 5.02
N TYR A 84 -17.91 3.43 4.67
CA TYR A 84 -16.84 4.23 5.23
C TYR A 84 -17.42 5.27 6.18
N TYR A 85 -16.98 5.22 7.45
CA TYR A 85 -17.51 6.09 8.50
C TYR A 85 -16.61 7.31 8.69
N ILE A 86 -17.17 8.51 8.54
CA ILE A 86 -16.49 9.77 8.84
C ILE A 86 -17.37 10.58 9.78
N ASP A 87 -16.86 10.94 10.96
CA ASP A 87 -17.59 11.75 11.94
C ASP A 87 -19.02 11.24 12.21
N ARG A 88 -19.18 9.90 12.30
CA ARG A 88 -20.46 9.16 12.47
C ARG A 88 -21.43 9.24 11.29
N LYS A 89 -21.01 9.76 10.13
CA LYS A 89 -21.75 9.69 8.87
C LYS A 89 -21.28 8.51 8.02
N GLU A 90 -22.22 7.86 7.37
CA GLU A 90 -21.98 6.73 6.48
C GLU A 90 -21.76 7.22 5.06
N VAL A 91 -20.63 6.81 4.48
CA VAL A 91 -20.34 7.00 3.06
C VAL A 91 -20.30 5.64 2.40
N ILE A 92 -21.19 5.45 1.43
CA ILE A 92 -21.25 4.19 0.69
C ILE A 92 -20.19 4.20 -0.41
N LEU A 93 -19.40 3.12 -0.45
CA LEU A 93 -18.42 2.84 -1.48
C LEU A 93 -18.73 1.48 -2.14
N TRP A 94 -18.94 1.50 -3.45
CA TRP A 94 -19.12 0.33 -4.29
C TRP A 94 -17.76 -0.20 -4.76
N LEU A 95 -17.43 -1.42 -4.34
CA LEU A 95 -16.18 -2.09 -4.66
C LEU A 95 -16.44 -3.32 -5.54
N PRO A 96 -15.40 -3.89 -6.17
CA PRO A 96 -15.53 -5.14 -6.90
C PRO A 96 -16.09 -6.25 -6.02
N GLU A 97 -16.87 -7.16 -6.61
CA GLU A 97 -17.48 -8.29 -5.92
C GLU A 97 -16.46 -9.01 -5.01
N GLY A 98 -16.82 -9.23 -3.75
CA GLY A 98 -15.96 -9.90 -2.77
C GLY A 98 -14.85 -9.04 -2.15
N VAL A 99 -14.66 -7.79 -2.58
CA VAL A 99 -13.67 -6.87 -1.98
C VAL A 99 -14.29 -6.13 -0.79
N VAL A 100 -13.71 -6.31 0.39
CA VAL A 100 -14.16 -5.64 1.61
C VAL A 100 -13.14 -4.76 2.27
N MET A 101 -13.68 -3.73 2.91
CA MET A 101 -12.94 -2.78 3.72
C MET A 101 -12.84 -3.26 5.17
N GLY A 102 -11.63 -3.19 5.72
CA GLY A 102 -11.37 -3.38 7.15
C GLY A 102 -11.98 -2.26 7.98
N LYS A 103 -12.77 -2.61 8.99
CA LYS A 103 -13.50 -1.67 9.87
C LYS A 103 -12.59 -0.63 10.55
N TYR A 104 -11.36 -1.01 10.90
CA TYR A 104 -10.42 -0.17 11.67
C TYR A 104 -9.19 0.25 10.88
N THR A 105 -8.77 -0.57 9.91
CA THR A 105 -7.55 -0.37 9.14
C THR A 105 -7.79 0.37 7.83
N GLN A 106 -9.05 0.41 7.37
CA GLN A 106 -9.46 0.94 6.05
C GLN A 106 -8.74 0.26 4.87
N THR A 107 -8.07 -0.86 5.16
CA THR A 107 -7.42 -1.69 4.16
C THR A 107 -8.47 -2.50 3.41
N LEU A 108 -8.25 -2.65 2.11
CA LEU A 108 -9.12 -3.46 1.27
C LEU A 108 -8.53 -4.87 1.18
N LYS A 109 -9.39 -5.88 1.26
CA LYS A 109 -9.00 -7.26 1.02
C LYS A 109 -10.08 -8.02 0.28
N ASP A 110 -9.67 -9.02 -0.48
CA ASP A 110 -10.59 -9.96 -1.08
C ASP A 110 -11.05 -10.98 -0.02
N LYS A 111 -12.37 -11.11 0.18
CA LYS A 111 -12.98 -12.04 1.13
C LYS A 111 -12.61 -13.49 0.86
N ARG A 112 -12.50 -13.87 -0.43
CA ARG A 112 -12.32 -15.27 -0.85
C ARG A 112 -10.90 -15.76 -0.53
N THR A 113 -9.90 -14.93 -0.82
CA THR A 113 -8.49 -15.29 -0.68
C THR A 113 -7.84 -14.74 0.58
N GLY A 114 -8.40 -13.67 1.15
CA GLY A 114 -7.86 -12.92 2.28
C GLY A 114 -6.64 -12.07 1.93
N TYR A 115 -6.33 -11.86 0.65
CA TYR A 115 -5.22 -11.00 0.23
C TYR A 115 -5.62 -9.53 0.19
N GLY A 116 -4.71 -8.67 0.65
CA GLY A 116 -4.88 -7.22 0.65
C GLY A 116 -4.72 -6.64 -0.75
N LEU A 117 -5.55 -5.65 -1.07
CA LEU A 117 -5.44 -4.86 -2.29
C LEU A 117 -4.48 -3.69 -2.07
N PRO A 118 -3.76 -3.26 -3.10
CA PRO A 118 -2.65 -2.33 -2.98
C PRO A 118 -3.06 -0.85 -2.96
N PHE A 119 -4.28 -0.58 -2.54
CA PHE A 119 -4.85 0.74 -2.41
C PHE A 119 -5.86 0.80 -1.27
N ARG A 120 -6.10 2.00 -0.75
CA ARG A 120 -7.03 2.27 0.34
C ARG A 120 -7.75 3.59 0.14
N PHE A 121 -8.83 3.79 0.90
CA PHE A 121 -9.50 5.07 1.01
C PHE A 121 -9.02 5.78 2.27
N ASP A 122 -8.89 7.10 2.19
CA ASP A 122 -8.57 7.97 3.30
C ASP A 122 -9.46 9.22 3.28
N TYR A 123 -9.49 9.96 4.38
CA TYR A 123 -10.24 11.20 4.53
C TYR A 123 -9.36 12.33 5.07
N ASP A 124 -9.52 13.52 4.51
CA ASP A 124 -8.89 14.75 4.99
C ASP A 124 -9.89 15.91 4.90
N LYS A 125 -9.75 16.89 5.80
CA LYS A 125 -10.54 18.13 5.79
C LYS A 125 -9.99 19.14 4.78
N THR A 126 -8.72 19.02 4.45
CA THR A 126 -8.05 19.85 3.46
C THR A 126 -7.86 19.10 2.16
N CYS A 127 -7.78 19.82 1.04
CA CYS A 127 -7.40 19.18 -0.21
C CYS A 127 -5.98 18.65 -0.03
N PRO A 128 -5.70 17.33 -0.19
CA PRO A 128 -4.38 16.75 0.08
C PRO A 128 -3.24 17.18 -0.87
N GLY A 129 -3.29 18.39 -1.46
CA GLY A 129 -2.36 18.90 -2.48
C GLY A 129 -0.88 18.77 -2.13
N ARG A 130 -0.47 19.05 -0.89
CA ARG A 130 0.94 18.90 -0.45
C ARG A 130 1.42 17.45 -0.32
N ILE A 131 0.50 16.52 -0.05
CA ILE A 131 0.78 15.07 -0.06
C ILE A 131 0.83 14.58 -1.51
N ILE A 132 0.02 15.17 -2.40
CA ILE A 132 -0.10 14.85 -3.82
C ILE A 132 1.12 15.30 -4.64
N GLU A 133 1.65 16.51 -4.43
CA GLU A 133 2.79 17.06 -5.19
C GLU A 133 4.10 16.29 -4.96
N ASN A 134 4.32 15.73 -3.76
CA ASN A 134 5.55 14.99 -3.44
C ASN A 134 5.45 13.48 -3.67
N SER A 135 4.27 12.94 -4.00
CA SER A 135 4.03 11.50 -4.14
C SER A 135 3.34 11.13 -5.46
N MET A 136 3.70 11.84 -6.54
CA MET A 136 3.11 11.82 -7.90
C MET A 136 2.77 10.46 -8.55
N ASN A 137 3.01 9.32 -7.91
CA ASN A 137 2.62 7.99 -8.36
C ASN A 137 1.55 7.29 -7.48
N MET A 138 0.97 7.96 -6.46
CA MET A 138 0.17 7.30 -5.42
C MET A 138 -1.31 7.71 -5.33
N TYR A 139 -1.78 8.62 -6.18
CA TYR A 139 -3.10 9.26 -6.02
C TYR A 139 -3.99 9.04 -7.24
N ASN A 140 -5.22 8.57 -7.02
CA ASN A 140 -6.15 8.28 -8.12
C ASN A 140 -7.59 8.73 -7.84
N GLY A 141 -7.80 9.95 -7.34
CA GLY A 141 -9.11 10.63 -7.37
C GLY A 141 -9.66 11.13 -6.04
N LEU A 142 -10.47 12.19 -6.13
CA LEU A 142 -11.09 12.90 -5.01
C LEU A 142 -12.61 12.89 -5.10
N LYS A 143 -13.24 12.76 -3.93
CA LYS A 143 -14.67 12.99 -3.75
C LYS A 143 -14.89 13.96 -2.61
N ALA A 144 -15.44 15.13 -2.90
CA ALA A 144 -15.90 16.05 -1.86
C ALA A 144 -17.09 15.46 -1.10
N ILE A 145 -17.10 15.68 0.21
CA ILE A 145 -18.24 15.40 1.07
C ILE A 145 -18.74 16.73 1.60
N SER A 146 -19.72 17.29 0.89
CA SER A 146 -20.29 18.61 1.13
C SER A 146 -20.72 18.81 2.58
N ASP A 147 -21.33 17.80 3.20
CA ASP A 147 -21.84 17.88 4.56
C ASP A 147 -20.76 17.85 5.65
N LEU A 148 -19.50 17.54 5.29
CA LEU A 148 -18.37 17.41 6.21
C LEU A 148 -17.23 18.39 5.92
N LYS A 149 -17.33 19.20 4.86
CA LYS A 149 -16.27 20.10 4.39
C LYS A 149 -14.90 19.40 4.32
N GLY A 150 -14.89 18.19 3.77
CA GLY A 150 -13.68 17.39 3.60
C GLY A 150 -13.80 16.48 2.38
N TYR A 151 -12.76 15.68 2.17
CA TYR A 151 -12.57 14.91 0.95
C TYR A 151 -12.21 13.47 1.29
N ILE A 152 -12.82 12.52 0.57
CA ILE A 152 -12.30 11.16 0.49
C ILE A 152 -11.38 11.09 -0.72
N PHE A 153 -10.24 10.45 -0.55
CA PHE A 153 -9.32 10.16 -1.64
C PHE A 153 -8.90 8.70 -1.65
N ILE A 154 -8.44 8.25 -2.82
CA ILE A 154 -7.89 6.91 -3.00
C ILE A 154 -6.37 7.00 -3.09
N TYR A 155 -5.69 6.26 -2.22
CA TYR A 155 -4.25 6.17 -2.11
C TYR A 155 -3.75 4.79 -2.53
N THR A 156 -2.69 4.73 -3.34
CA THR A 156 -2.08 3.49 -3.86
C THR A 156 -0.66 3.32 -3.36
N TYR A 157 -0.28 2.11 -2.99
CA TYR A 157 1.06 1.80 -2.48
C TYR A 157 2.06 1.37 -3.55
N GLU A 158 1.71 1.47 -4.84
CA GLU A 158 2.46 0.84 -5.94
C GLU A 158 3.33 1.78 -6.75
N SER A 159 4.35 1.19 -7.37
CA SER A 159 5.23 1.80 -8.35
C SER A 159 5.02 1.19 -9.75
N GLU A 160 5.55 1.89 -10.76
CA GLU A 160 5.27 1.85 -12.21
C GLU A 160 5.00 0.48 -12.89
N LYS A 161 5.45 -0.66 -12.34
CA LYS A 161 5.37 -1.98 -13.00
C LYS A 161 4.11 -2.80 -12.71
N LEU A 162 3.27 -2.45 -11.73
CA LEU A 162 2.01 -3.16 -11.42
C LEU A 162 0.74 -2.43 -11.93
N THR A 163 0.97 -1.36 -12.69
CA THR A 163 0.02 -0.26 -12.90
C THR A 163 -1.23 -0.60 -13.68
N LYS A 164 -1.24 -1.57 -14.61
CA LYS A 164 -2.39 -1.73 -15.51
C LYS A 164 -3.67 -2.17 -14.79
N ASN A 165 -3.64 -3.31 -14.09
CA ASN A 165 -4.82 -3.85 -13.43
C ASN A 165 -5.29 -2.94 -12.30
N VAL A 166 -4.35 -2.41 -11.52
CA VAL A 166 -4.67 -1.46 -10.44
C VAL A 166 -5.29 -0.18 -11.00
N LYS A 167 -4.73 0.39 -12.07
CA LYS A 167 -5.31 1.56 -12.75
C LYS A 167 -6.73 1.28 -13.25
N GLU A 168 -6.96 0.13 -13.86
CA GLU A 168 -8.27 -0.26 -14.39
C GLU A 168 -9.32 -0.44 -13.28
N ILE A 169 -8.96 -1.14 -12.20
CA ILE A 169 -9.81 -1.29 -11.02
C ILE A 169 -10.14 0.08 -10.42
N LEU A 170 -9.12 0.93 -10.25
CA LEU A 170 -9.30 2.27 -9.68
C LEU A 170 -10.18 3.15 -10.56
N THR A 171 -9.98 3.16 -11.88
CA THR A 171 -10.84 3.89 -12.81
C THR A 171 -12.31 3.50 -12.63
N LYS A 172 -12.62 2.19 -12.63
CA LYS A 172 -13.99 1.69 -12.42
C LYS A 172 -14.55 2.17 -11.07
N ILE A 173 -13.78 2.02 -9.99
CA ILE A 173 -14.18 2.45 -8.64
C ILE A 173 -14.46 3.95 -8.63
N LYS A 174 -13.62 4.79 -9.25
CA LYS A 174 -13.81 6.24 -9.27
C LYS A 174 -15.10 6.63 -9.96
N GLU A 175 -15.31 6.11 -11.17
CA GLU A 175 -16.49 6.41 -11.98
C GLU A 175 -17.77 6.02 -11.25
N LYS A 176 -17.80 4.81 -10.68
CA LYS A 176 -18.98 4.31 -9.95
C LYS A 176 -19.28 5.10 -8.67
N ASN A 177 -18.24 5.60 -8.00
CA ASN A 177 -18.37 6.24 -6.69
C ASN A 177 -18.33 7.77 -6.73
N GLY A 178 -18.11 8.38 -7.90
CA GLY A 178 -18.07 9.83 -8.06
C GLY A 178 -16.76 10.48 -7.56
N PHE A 179 -15.63 9.78 -7.69
CA PHE A 179 -14.30 10.39 -7.46
C PHE A 179 -13.84 11.14 -8.73
N THR A 180 -14.57 12.21 -9.06
CA THR A 180 -14.43 12.94 -10.33
C THR A 180 -13.49 14.14 -10.26
N HIS A 181 -13.04 14.51 -9.07
CA HIS A 181 -12.27 15.74 -8.83
C HIS A 181 -10.82 15.43 -8.47
N ASN A 182 -9.96 16.44 -8.54
CA ASN A 182 -8.57 16.40 -8.15
C ASN A 182 -8.23 17.56 -7.20
N CYS A 183 -7.04 17.51 -6.59
CA CYS A 183 -6.45 18.69 -5.97
C CYS A 183 -5.38 19.26 -6.89
N VAL A 184 -5.49 20.55 -7.22
CA VAL A 184 -4.47 21.30 -7.95
C VAL A 184 -4.08 22.49 -7.08
N ASP A 185 -2.80 22.61 -6.73
CA ASP A 185 -2.26 23.65 -5.84
C ASP A 185 -3.02 23.80 -4.50
N GLY A 186 -3.49 22.67 -3.95
CA GLY A 186 -4.29 22.64 -2.71
C GLY A 186 -5.75 23.10 -2.87
N LYS A 187 -6.24 23.30 -4.10
CA LYS A 187 -7.63 23.62 -4.42
C LYS A 187 -8.34 22.43 -5.06
N PHE A 188 -9.64 22.32 -4.80
CA PHE A 188 -10.51 21.29 -5.37
C PHE A 188 -10.91 21.69 -6.80
N GLU A 189 -10.58 20.85 -7.77
CA GLU A 189 -10.89 21.03 -9.21
C GLU A 189 -11.64 19.83 -9.81
#